data_AF-A0A3D4HW79-F1
#
_entry.id   AF-A0A3D4HW79-F1
#
_cell.length_a   1.000
_cell.length_b   1.000
_cell.length_c   1.000
_cell.angle_alpha   90.00
_cell.angle_beta   90.00
_cell.angle_gamma   90.00
#
_symmetry.space_group_name_H-M   'P 1'
#
loop_
_entity.id
_entity.type
_entity.pdbx_description
1 polymer ?
#
loop_
_entity_poly.entity_id
_entity_poly.type
_entity_poly.pdbx_seq_one_letter_code
_entity_poly.pdbx_strand_id
1 'polypeptide(L)'
;MKKHNIAWIGLSLVLMIVLVGAGCQRRPADDTDNTANTVVNNTTDNSTVNNISNTVTPPTNTIPPSGLPTDPLAILADLKQEFKDANEAISSLVIYGEQKTDLVLTIVSSKFINTLSDSGLDTNWFIYTSPSDVSNFYLVNMPRPRATKPYKRIIMPKTDFAFDFDVLAIPLEQWKKSYVDALVKAEELGGAKFRSEHKTFEVSTILAYPAAGNQQLSWSVTYKATDGTAALLKVQVNATSGEGVVVQ
;
A
#
# COMPACT_ATOMS: atom_id res chain seq x y z
N MET A 1 -2.46 11.60 -65.31
CA MET A 1 -3.25 10.43 -65.73
C MET A 1 -3.04 9.32 -64.72
N LYS A 2 -4.02 9.13 -63.82
CA LYS A 2 -4.13 7.95 -62.93
C LYS A 2 -5.08 6.96 -63.60
N LYS A 3 -4.80 5.67 -63.45
CA LYS A 3 -5.76 4.55 -63.28
C LYS A 3 -5.03 3.25 -63.66
N HIS A 4 -4.82 2.37 -62.69
CA HIS A 4 -4.86 0.92 -62.90
C HIS A 4 -5.73 0.37 -61.77
N ASN A 5 -6.81 -0.29 -62.18
CA ASN A 5 -7.76 -1.02 -61.34
C ASN A 5 -7.72 -2.50 -61.78
N ILE A 6 -8.32 -3.35 -60.92
CA ILE A 6 -8.73 -4.76 -61.09
C ILE A 6 -7.67 -5.73 -60.53
N ALA A 7 -7.77 -6.26 -59.30
CA ALA A 7 -8.78 -7.14 -58.65
C ALA A 7 -8.67 -8.63 -59.04
N TRP A 8 -9.26 -9.49 -58.19
CA TRP A 8 -9.33 -10.98 -58.14
C TRP A 8 -8.58 -11.57 -56.92
N ILE A 9 -9.26 -11.79 -55.78
CA ILE A 9 -10.03 -13.00 -55.37
C ILE A 9 -9.05 -14.17 -55.16
N GLY A 10 -8.78 -14.68 -53.96
CA GLY A 10 -9.68 -15.15 -52.90
C GLY A 10 -9.65 -16.68 -52.87
N LEU A 11 -9.04 -17.33 -51.86
CA LEU A 11 -9.24 -18.76 -51.61
C LEU A 11 -8.99 -19.17 -50.14
N SER A 12 -10.05 -19.75 -49.58
CA SER A 12 -10.27 -20.64 -48.41
C SER A 12 -9.17 -20.84 -47.35
N LEU A 13 -9.46 -20.68 -46.06
CA LEU A 13 -10.30 -21.55 -45.20
C LEU A 13 -9.71 -22.97 -45.02
N VAL A 14 -9.77 -23.46 -43.77
CA VAL A 14 -9.48 -24.81 -43.25
C VAL A 14 -8.12 -25.00 -42.56
N LEU A 15 -8.10 -24.79 -41.23
CA LEU A 15 -7.71 -25.86 -40.31
C LEU A 15 -8.32 -25.60 -38.92
N MET A 16 -9.40 -26.31 -38.62
CA MET A 16 -9.99 -26.44 -37.30
C MET A 16 -9.82 -27.92 -36.90
N ILE A 17 -8.98 -28.21 -35.90
CA ILE A 17 -9.03 -29.40 -35.03
C ILE A 17 -8.48 -28.90 -33.66
N VAL A 18 -9.21 -28.65 -32.57
CA VAL A 18 -10.21 -29.42 -31.78
C VAL A 18 -9.56 -30.23 -30.63
N LEU A 19 -9.92 -29.84 -29.39
CA LEU A 19 -9.99 -30.57 -28.09
C LEU A 19 -8.66 -30.94 -27.38
N VAL A 20 -8.54 -31.11 -26.05
CA VAL A 20 -9.31 -30.81 -24.82
C VAL A 20 -8.37 -31.07 -23.63
N GLY A 21 -8.47 -30.25 -22.58
CA GLY A 21 -8.50 -30.68 -21.18
C GLY A 21 -7.26 -31.32 -20.53
N ALA A 22 -6.67 -30.60 -19.57
CA ALA A 22 -6.31 -31.05 -18.21
C ALA A 22 -5.54 -29.90 -17.53
N GLY A 23 -5.85 -29.42 -16.33
CA GLY A 23 -6.86 -29.81 -15.37
C GLY A 23 -6.91 -28.76 -14.26
N CYS A 24 -8.11 -28.53 -13.75
CA CYS A 24 -8.32 -27.90 -12.45
C CYS A 24 -7.62 -28.77 -11.39
N GLN A 25 -6.59 -28.26 -10.72
CA GLN A 25 -6.15 -28.89 -9.48
C GLN A 25 -7.06 -28.46 -8.34
N ARG A 26 -7.89 -29.41 -7.91
CA ARG A 26 -8.66 -29.37 -6.67
C ARG A 26 -7.70 -29.39 -5.49
N ARG A 27 -7.95 -28.46 -4.56
CA ARG A 27 -7.51 -28.46 -3.16
C ARG A 27 -7.85 -29.81 -2.50
N PRO A 28 -6.91 -30.50 -1.84
CA PRO A 28 -7.26 -31.58 -0.92
C PRO A 28 -7.91 -30.98 0.33
N ALA A 29 -9.07 -31.53 0.70
CA ALA A 29 -9.69 -31.36 2.00
C ALA A 29 -9.39 -32.60 2.85
N ASP A 30 -9.12 -32.36 4.14
CA ASP A 30 -9.10 -33.23 5.31
C ASP A 30 -8.39 -34.59 5.22
N ASP A 31 -7.32 -34.73 6.02
CA ASP A 31 -7.06 -35.96 6.75
C ASP A 31 -7.36 -35.73 8.23
N THR A 32 -8.41 -36.40 8.67
CA THR A 32 -8.77 -36.58 10.07
C THR A 32 -7.99 -37.78 10.57
N ASP A 33 -6.85 -37.57 11.25
CA ASP A 33 -6.20 -38.65 11.98
C ASP A 33 -6.47 -38.54 13.48
N ASN A 34 -7.49 -39.28 13.86
CA ASN A 34 -7.91 -39.55 15.21
C ASN A 34 -7.03 -40.66 15.79
N THR A 35 -5.85 -40.32 16.31
CA THR A 35 -5.08 -41.24 17.16
C THR A 35 -5.38 -40.95 18.63
N ALA A 36 -6.28 -41.76 19.18
CA ALA A 36 -6.43 -41.95 20.61
C ALA A 36 -5.10 -42.42 21.20
N ASN A 37 -4.54 -41.66 22.15
CA ASN A 37 -3.53 -42.16 23.08
C ASN A 37 -3.96 -41.84 24.51
N THR A 38 -4.57 -42.87 25.09
CA THR A 38 -4.56 -43.32 26.48
C THR A 38 -4.04 -42.34 27.54
N VAL A 39 -4.98 -41.88 28.36
CA VAL A 39 -4.76 -41.30 29.69
C VAL A 39 -4.05 -42.34 30.57
N VAL A 40 -2.85 -42.02 31.08
CA VAL A 40 -2.28 -42.69 32.25
C VAL A 40 -2.37 -41.70 33.42
N ASN A 41 -3.23 -42.05 34.36
CA ASN A 41 -3.50 -41.34 35.59
C ASN A 41 -2.41 -41.70 36.61
N ASN A 42 -1.44 -40.83 36.83
CA ASN A 42 -0.57 -40.89 38.01
C ASN A 42 -0.93 -39.74 38.94
N THR A 43 -1.82 -40.04 39.88
CA THR A 43 -2.16 -39.21 41.01
C THR A 43 -0.98 -39.24 41.99
N THR A 44 -0.34 -38.09 42.21
CA THR A 44 0.33 -37.80 43.49
C THR A 44 -0.29 -36.53 44.03
N ASP A 45 -1.11 -36.73 45.05
CA ASP A 45 -1.85 -35.71 45.77
C ASP A 45 -0.87 -34.81 46.52
N ASN A 46 -0.81 -33.53 46.17
CA ASN A 46 -0.11 -32.52 46.95
C ASN A 46 -1.03 -31.31 47.08
N SER A 47 -1.97 -31.44 48.02
CA SER A 47 -2.90 -30.40 48.42
C SER A 47 -2.14 -29.18 48.95
N THR A 48 -1.96 -28.17 48.11
CA THR A 48 -1.74 -26.79 48.53
C THR A 48 -2.99 -25.99 48.15
N VAL A 49 -3.53 -25.32 49.16
CA VAL A 49 -4.76 -24.52 49.10
C VAL A 49 -4.56 -23.36 48.11
N ASN A 50 -4.95 -23.55 46.85
CA ASN A 50 -5.03 -22.47 45.89
C ASN A 50 -6.34 -21.72 46.11
N ASN A 51 -6.23 -20.58 46.77
CA ASN A 51 -7.28 -19.58 46.85
C ASN A 51 -7.55 -19.09 45.41
N ILE A 52 -8.63 -19.59 44.79
CA ILE A 52 -9.07 -19.17 43.45
C ILE A 52 -9.60 -17.75 43.59
N SER A 53 -8.71 -16.77 43.45
CA SER A 53 -9.09 -15.40 43.14
C SER A 53 -9.67 -15.40 41.73
N ASN A 54 -11.00 -15.43 41.62
CA ASN A 54 -11.72 -15.09 40.40
C ASN A 54 -11.55 -13.58 40.13
N THR A 55 -10.33 -13.16 39.83
CA THR A 55 -10.08 -11.91 39.14
C THR A 55 -10.39 -12.16 37.67
N VAL A 56 -11.65 -11.97 37.30
CA VAL A 56 -12.00 -11.63 35.91
C VAL A 56 -11.18 -10.39 35.60
N THR A 57 -10.11 -10.56 34.83
CA THR A 57 -9.35 -9.42 34.33
C THR A 57 -10.32 -8.66 33.43
N PRO A 58 -10.67 -7.40 33.74
CA PRO A 58 -11.41 -6.58 32.80
C PRO A 58 -10.62 -6.59 31.49
N PRO A 59 -11.26 -6.59 30.30
CA PRO A 59 -10.51 -6.40 29.06
C PRO A 59 -9.66 -5.15 29.26
N THR A 60 -8.35 -5.31 29.24
CA THR A 60 -7.44 -4.20 29.24
C THR A 60 -7.76 -3.43 27.97
N ASN A 61 -8.39 -2.27 28.12
CA ASN A 61 -8.54 -1.25 27.06
C ASN A 61 -7.16 -0.66 26.73
N THR A 62 -6.13 -1.50 26.61
CA THR A 62 -4.79 -1.08 26.22
C THR A 62 -4.83 -0.93 24.71
N ILE A 63 -4.76 0.32 24.27
CA ILE A 63 -4.53 0.68 22.88
C ILE A 63 -3.30 -0.12 22.42
N PRO A 64 -3.42 -0.96 21.38
CA PRO A 64 -2.29 -1.73 20.91
C PRO A 64 -1.18 -0.76 20.48
N PRO A 65 0.09 -1.04 20.81
CA PRO A 65 1.20 -0.18 20.40
C PRO A 65 1.15 0.02 18.88
N SER A 66 1.35 1.26 18.43
CA SER A 66 1.30 1.58 17.00
C SER A 66 2.38 0.84 16.21
N GLY A 67 3.54 0.65 16.85
CA GLY A 67 4.74 0.11 16.21
C GLY A 67 5.45 1.12 15.32
N LEU A 68 5.02 2.39 15.33
CA LEU A 68 5.64 3.44 14.53
C LEU A 68 7.14 3.55 14.82
N PRO A 69 7.98 3.81 13.80
CA PRO A 69 9.39 4.09 13.99
C PRO A 69 9.62 5.23 14.99
N THR A 70 10.65 5.09 15.84
CA THR A 70 10.91 6.04 16.93
C THR A 70 11.68 7.28 16.51
N ASP A 71 12.22 7.33 15.29
CA ASP A 71 12.98 8.47 14.76
C ASP A 71 12.41 8.95 13.41
N PRO A 72 11.44 9.89 13.42
CA PRO A 72 10.86 10.45 12.20
C PRO A 72 11.87 11.18 11.30
N LEU A 73 12.96 11.74 11.86
CA LEU A 73 13.97 12.45 11.08
C LEU A 73 14.82 11.48 10.25
N ALA A 74 15.21 10.35 10.84
CA ALA A 74 15.89 9.28 10.11
C ALA A 74 15.00 8.75 8.96
N ILE A 75 13.70 8.57 9.21
CA ILE A 75 12.75 8.12 8.19
C ILE A 75 12.59 9.15 7.08
N LEU A 76 12.53 10.45 7.39
CA LEU A 76 12.48 11.49 6.37
C LEU A 76 13.73 11.49 5.49
N ALA A 77 14.91 11.38 6.10
CA ALA A 77 16.17 11.33 5.37
C ALA A 77 16.22 10.11 4.43
N ASP A 78 15.80 8.95 4.93
CA ASP A 78 15.77 7.71 4.16
C ASP A 78 14.74 7.75 3.02
N LEU A 79 13.55 8.29 3.28
CA LEU A 79 12.51 8.49 2.26
C LEU A 79 12.96 9.47 1.16
N LYS A 80 13.71 10.52 1.52
CA LYS A 80 14.34 11.42 0.55
C LYS A 80 15.44 10.75 -0.25
N GLN A 81 16.16 9.79 0.34
CA GLN A 81 17.11 8.98 -0.42
C GLN A 81 16.39 8.05 -1.38
N GLU A 82 15.31 7.38 -0.95
CA GLU A 82 14.50 6.56 -1.84
C GLU A 82 13.93 7.35 -3.02
N PHE A 83 13.51 8.59 -2.78
CA PHE A 83 13.09 9.48 -3.86
C PHE A 83 14.21 9.70 -4.89
N LYS A 84 15.45 9.93 -4.45
CA LYS A 84 16.59 10.11 -5.37
C LYS A 84 16.83 8.84 -6.19
N ASP A 85 16.83 7.68 -5.54
CA ASP A 85 17.04 6.39 -6.19
C ASP A 85 15.89 6.10 -7.20
N ALA A 86 14.65 6.43 -6.84
CA ALA A 86 13.49 6.30 -7.72
C ALA A 86 13.57 7.25 -8.92
N ASN A 87 14.04 8.49 -8.72
CA ASN A 87 14.29 9.45 -9.78
C ASN A 87 15.35 8.95 -10.77
N GLU A 88 16.45 8.39 -10.26
CA GLU A 88 17.48 7.80 -11.10
C GLU A 88 16.92 6.61 -11.90
N ALA A 89 16.20 5.71 -11.23
CA ALA A 89 15.57 4.56 -11.87
C ALA A 89 14.59 4.96 -12.99
N ILE A 90 13.74 5.96 -12.76
CA ILE A 90 12.74 6.39 -13.76
C ILE A 90 13.35 7.23 -14.88
N SER A 91 14.41 8.00 -14.61
CA SER A 91 15.08 8.82 -15.64
C SER A 91 15.71 8.00 -16.77
N SER A 92 16.04 6.74 -16.50
CA SER A 92 16.58 5.79 -17.50
C SER A 92 15.50 5.05 -18.30
N LEU A 93 14.22 5.39 -18.11
CA LEU A 93 13.12 4.71 -18.79
C LEU A 93 13.06 5.13 -20.26
N VAL A 94 13.08 4.13 -21.15
CA VAL A 94 12.95 4.28 -22.60
C VAL A 94 11.65 3.62 -23.06
N ILE A 95 10.82 4.37 -23.77
CA ILE A 95 9.53 3.92 -24.30
C ILE A 95 9.51 4.19 -25.79
N TYR A 96 9.25 3.17 -26.60
CA TYR A 96 9.26 3.23 -28.06
C TYR A 96 10.56 3.82 -28.66
N GLY A 97 11.70 3.58 -27.99
CA GLY A 97 13.01 4.08 -28.42
C GLY A 97 13.33 5.50 -27.97
N GLU A 98 12.42 6.17 -27.26
CA GLU A 98 12.63 7.51 -26.73
C GLU A 98 12.75 7.50 -25.21
N GLN A 99 13.75 8.22 -24.71
CA GLN A 99 13.90 8.43 -23.28
C GLN A 99 12.83 9.39 -22.78
N LYS A 100 12.16 9.02 -21.68
CA LYS A 100 11.17 9.90 -21.02
C LYS A 100 11.88 10.84 -20.05
N THR A 101 12.07 12.09 -20.47
CA THR A 101 12.82 13.12 -19.72
C THR A 101 11.94 14.13 -19.00
N ASP A 102 10.64 14.15 -19.26
CA ASP A 102 9.68 15.12 -18.71
C ASP A 102 8.84 14.58 -17.55
N LEU A 103 9.32 13.52 -16.90
CA LEU A 103 8.63 12.89 -15.77
C LEU A 103 8.76 13.72 -14.50
N VAL A 104 7.63 14.02 -13.87
CA VAL A 104 7.56 14.83 -12.64
C VAL A 104 6.88 14.04 -11.52
N LEU A 105 7.47 14.05 -10.33
CA LEU A 105 6.90 13.40 -9.16
C LEU A 105 5.60 14.13 -8.77
N THR A 106 4.52 13.38 -8.61
CA THR A 106 3.20 13.92 -8.23
C THR A 106 2.66 13.31 -6.95
N ILE A 107 2.97 12.05 -6.68
CA ILE A 107 2.47 11.34 -5.50
C ILE A 107 3.56 10.45 -4.90
N VAL A 108 3.60 10.43 -3.56
CA VAL A 108 4.30 9.38 -2.80
C VAL A 108 3.26 8.63 -1.98
N SER A 109 3.28 7.30 -2.03
CA SER A 109 2.31 6.48 -1.29
C SER A 109 2.98 5.37 -0.51
N SER A 110 2.44 5.11 0.69
CA SER A 110 2.84 4.01 1.56
C SER A 110 1.58 3.29 2.03
N LYS A 111 1.65 1.97 2.19
CA LYS A 111 0.55 1.15 2.70
C LYS A 111 1.05 0.23 3.80
N PHE A 112 0.26 0.18 4.87
CA PHE A 112 0.48 -0.60 6.07
C PHE A 112 -0.71 -1.54 6.28
N ILE A 113 -0.43 -2.76 6.72
CA ILE A 113 -1.46 -3.78 6.98
C ILE A 113 -1.36 -4.21 8.44
N ASN A 114 -2.44 -4.01 9.21
CA ASN A 114 -2.62 -4.39 10.62
C ASN A 114 -1.59 -3.82 11.64
N THR A 115 -0.54 -3.14 11.20
CA THR A 115 0.49 -2.52 12.06
C THR A 115 1.06 -1.28 11.37
N LEU A 116 1.49 -0.28 12.14
CA LEU A 116 2.21 0.89 11.61
C LEU A 116 3.74 0.77 11.69
N SER A 117 4.23 -0.42 12.05
CA SER A 117 5.67 -0.70 12.05
C SER A 117 6.22 -0.91 10.64
N ASP A 118 7.54 -0.77 10.51
CA ASP A 118 8.26 -1.06 9.26
C ASP A 118 8.03 -2.50 8.77
N SER A 119 7.73 -3.44 9.68
CA SER A 119 7.39 -4.82 9.31
C SER A 119 6.06 -4.93 8.55
N GLY A 120 5.15 -3.97 8.74
CA GLY A 120 3.90 -3.86 7.99
C GLY A 120 3.99 -2.96 6.76
N LEU A 121 5.10 -2.25 6.56
CA LEU A 121 5.35 -1.44 5.37
C LEU A 121 5.89 -2.32 4.24
N ASP A 122 5.07 -2.61 3.23
CA ASP A 122 5.49 -3.44 2.11
C ASP A 122 6.40 -2.66 1.13
N THR A 123 5.98 -1.46 0.75
CA THR A 123 6.69 -0.63 -0.24
C THR A 123 6.29 0.84 -0.14
N ASN A 124 7.22 1.71 -0.50
CA ASN A 124 6.90 3.08 -0.91
C ASN A 124 6.72 3.10 -2.43
N TRP A 125 5.75 3.87 -2.91
CA TRP A 125 5.50 4.11 -4.32
C TRP A 125 5.79 5.57 -4.63
N PHE A 126 6.60 5.80 -5.66
CA PHE A 126 6.81 7.11 -6.26
C PHE A 126 6.10 7.15 -7.60
N ILE A 127 5.12 8.03 -7.73
CA ILE A 127 4.23 8.10 -8.88
C ILE A 127 4.49 9.41 -9.62
N TYR A 128 4.84 9.26 -10.89
CA TYR A 128 5.22 10.31 -11.80
C TYR A 128 4.17 10.50 -12.88
N THR A 129 4.04 11.73 -13.35
CA THR A 129 3.27 12.08 -14.55
C THR A 129 4.19 12.70 -15.59
N SER A 130 3.73 12.75 -16.84
CA SER A 130 4.43 13.40 -17.94
C SER A 130 3.46 14.36 -18.64
N PRO A 131 3.84 15.63 -18.86
CA PRO A 131 3.04 16.53 -19.70
C PRO A 131 2.90 16.05 -21.15
N SER A 132 3.91 15.34 -21.69
CA SER A 132 3.83 14.76 -23.05
C SER A 132 3.04 13.45 -23.11
N ASP A 133 2.77 12.80 -21.98
CA ASP A 133 1.94 11.60 -21.88
C ASP A 133 0.88 11.76 -20.78
N VAL A 134 -0.26 12.34 -21.17
CA VAL A 134 -1.38 12.60 -20.27
C VAL A 134 -2.16 11.34 -19.89
N SER A 135 -1.92 10.20 -20.55
CA SER A 135 -2.74 8.98 -20.42
C SER A 135 -2.20 7.99 -19.40
N ASN A 136 -0.92 8.10 -19.01
CA ASN A 136 -0.28 7.15 -18.11
C ASN A 136 0.28 7.80 -16.84
N PHE A 137 0.28 7.02 -15.77
CA PHE A 137 1.17 7.17 -14.63
C PHE A 137 2.41 6.31 -14.82
N TYR A 138 3.50 6.78 -14.23
CA TYR A 138 4.80 6.12 -14.23
C TYR A 138 5.18 5.87 -12.79
N LEU A 139 5.24 4.61 -12.38
CA LEU A 139 5.38 4.23 -10.98
C LEU A 139 6.74 3.56 -10.77
N VAL A 140 7.40 3.91 -9.66
CA VAL A 140 8.54 3.18 -9.13
C VAL A 140 8.18 2.68 -7.74
N ASN A 141 8.27 1.37 -7.51
CA ASN A 141 8.13 0.82 -6.17
C ASN A 141 9.51 0.63 -5.53
N MET A 142 9.67 1.11 -4.31
CA MET A 142 10.86 0.94 -3.49
C MET A 142 10.51 0.00 -2.33
N PRO A 143 10.72 -1.33 -2.52
CA PRO A 143 10.31 -2.32 -1.54
C PRO A 143 11.20 -2.34 -0.31
N ARG A 144 10.63 -2.78 0.82
CA ARG A 144 11.33 -2.99 2.10
C ARG A 144 11.40 -4.50 2.42
N PRO A 145 12.55 -5.06 2.88
CA PRO A 145 13.89 -4.48 2.92
C PRO A 145 14.59 -4.49 1.54
N ARG A 146 15.25 -3.37 1.21
CA ARG A 146 15.87 -3.08 -0.11
C ARG A 146 16.88 -4.13 -0.59
N ALA A 147 17.64 -4.73 0.32
CA ALA A 147 18.71 -5.67 -0.03
C ALA A 147 18.21 -6.96 -0.70
N THR A 148 16.91 -7.28 -0.56
CA THR A 148 16.36 -8.58 -0.95
C THR A 148 15.33 -8.50 -2.07
N LYS A 149 14.88 -7.29 -2.42
CA LYS A 149 13.80 -7.08 -3.39
C LYS A 149 14.21 -5.98 -4.37
N PRO A 150 14.27 -6.26 -5.68
CA PRO A 150 14.54 -5.23 -6.66
C PRO A 150 13.36 -4.26 -6.75
N TYR A 151 13.65 -2.99 -7.04
CA TYR A 151 12.62 -2.05 -7.46
C TYR A 151 12.03 -2.49 -8.81
N LYS A 152 10.81 -2.06 -9.10
CA LYS A 152 10.14 -2.23 -10.39
C LYS A 152 9.70 -0.87 -10.89
N ARG A 153 9.65 -0.77 -12.21
CA ARG A 153 9.10 0.37 -12.94
C ARG A 153 7.84 -0.10 -13.64
N ILE A 154 6.75 0.64 -13.50
CA ILE A 154 5.44 0.27 -14.03
C ILE A 154 4.88 1.47 -14.77
N ILE A 155 4.32 1.23 -15.95
CA ILE A 155 3.50 2.20 -16.65
C ILE A 155 2.06 1.75 -16.44
N MET A 156 1.23 2.66 -15.92
CA MET A 156 -0.15 2.36 -15.56
C MET A 156 -1.07 3.36 -16.25
N PRO A 157 -2.03 2.91 -17.08
CA PRO A 157 -3.05 3.81 -17.61
C PRO A 157 -3.78 4.53 -16.48
N LYS A 158 -4.01 5.84 -16.61
CA LYS A 158 -4.75 6.61 -15.59
C LYS A 158 -6.18 6.09 -15.41
N THR A 159 -6.76 5.46 -16.42
CA THR A 159 -8.07 4.80 -16.35
C THR A 159 -8.12 3.64 -15.37
N ASP A 160 -6.98 3.00 -15.12
CA ASP A 160 -6.87 1.86 -14.20
C ASP A 160 -6.65 2.32 -12.76
N PHE A 161 -6.40 3.63 -12.58
CA PHE A 161 -6.04 4.24 -11.32
C PHE A 161 -6.53 5.69 -11.26
N ALA A 162 -7.85 5.85 -11.12
CA ALA A 162 -8.46 7.16 -10.94
C ALA A 162 -8.31 7.61 -9.49
N PHE A 163 -7.63 8.73 -9.27
CA PHE A 163 -7.74 9.47 -8.02
C PHE A 163 -9.02 10.30 -8.05
N ASP A 164 -9.66 10.49 -6.90
CA ASP A 164 -10.83 11.35 -6.77
C ASP A 164 -10.49 12.85 -6.90
N PHE A 165 -9.22 13.18 -7.17
CA PHE A 165 -8.71 14.54 -7.26
C PHE A 165 -7.54 14.64 -8.25
N ASP A 166 -7.44 15.80 -8.90
CA ASP A 166 -6.29 16.15 -9.72
C ASP A 166 -5.10 16.57 -8.86
N VAL A 167 -3.90 16.17 -9.30
CA VAL A 167 -2.64 16.46 -8.62
C VAL A 167 -1.69 17.28 -9.47
N LEU A 168 -0.94 18.14 -8.82
CA LEU A 168 0.19 18.89 -9.36
C LEU A 168 1.50 18.21 -8.97
N ALA A 169 2.60 18.66 -9.58
CA ALA A 169 3.94 18.24 -9.18
C ALA A 169 4.20 18.57 -7.71
N ILE A 170 4.89 17.68 -7.00
CA ILE A 170 5.23 17.88 -5.59
C ILE A 170 6.25 19.03 -5.46
N PRO A 171 5.92 20.13 -4.75
CA PRO A 171 6.90 21.16 -4.41
C PRO A 171 7.86 20.64 -3.32
N LEU A 172 9.04 20.17 -3.73
CA LEU A 172 10.01 19.50 -2.85
C LEU A 172 10.45 20.36 -1.66
N GLU A 173 10.44 21.68 -1.80
CA GLU A 173 10.74 22.65 -0.73
C GLU A 173 9.70 22.66 0.40
N GLN A 174 8.47 22.25 0.11
CA GLN A 174 7.40 22.09 1.10
C GLN A 174 7.42 20.71 1.78
N TRP A 175 8.20 19.76 1.25
CA TRP A 175 8.27 18.40 1.81
C TRP A 175 9.28 18.33 2.98
N LYS A 176 8.79 18.65 4.18
CA LYS A 176 9.57 18.69 5.43
C LYS A 176 9.17 17.62 6.45
N LYS A 177 8.08 16.90 6.21
CA LYS A 177 7.53 15.84 7.08
C LYS A 177 7.43 14.52 6.33
N SER A 178 7.75 13.42 7.01
CA SER A 178 7.63 12.06 6.51
C SER A 178 6.21 11.52 6.69
N TYR A 179 5.95 10.33 6.14
CA TYR A 179 4.71 9.60 6.45
C TYR A 179 4.61 9.24 7.94
N VAL A 180 5.73 9.06 8.66
CA VAL A 180 5.73 8.77 10.10
C VAL A 180 5.24 9.98 10.89
N ASP A 181 5.70 11.19 10.56
CA ASP A 181 5.19 12.42 11.18
C ASP A 181 3.66 12.53 11.00
N ALA A 182 3.18 12.22 9.79
CA ALA A 182 1.75 12.24 9.49
C ALA A 182 0.98 11.16 10.25
N LEU A 183 1.52 9.94 10.38
CA LEU A 183 0.91 8.86 11.13
C LEU A 183 0.86 9.16 12.63
N VAL A 184 1.92 9.74 13.21
CA VAL A 184 1.91 10.21 14.60
C VAL A 184 0.77 11.20 14.79
N LYS A 185 0.65 12.19 13.88
CA LYS A 185 -0.42 13.17 13.98
C LYS A 185 -1.80 12.55 13.82
N ALA A 186 -1.95 11.58 12.92
CA ALA A 186 -3.22 10.88 12.72
C ALA A 186 -3.60 9.98 13.90
N GLU A 187 -2.63 9.37 14.58
CA GLU A 187 -2.85 8.62 15.82
C GLU A 187 -3.41 9.53 16.92
N GLU A 188 -2.86 10.74 17.09
CA GLU A 188 -3.38 11.77 18.01
C GLU A 188 -4.82 12.18 17.68
N LEU A 189 -5.16 12.22 16.38
CA LEU A 189 -6.47 12.66 15.86
C LEU A 189 -7.50 11.53 15.76
N GLY A 190 -7.25 10.38 16.38
CA GLY A 190 -8.21 9.29 16.50
C GLY A 190 -7.76 7.95 15.93
N GLY A 191 -6.60 7.88 15.26
CA GLY A 191 -6.05 6.63 14.72
C GLY A 191 -5.79 5.58 15.82
N ALA A 192 -5.30 6.02 16.98
CA ALA A 192 -5.06 5.12 18.11
C ALA A 192 -6.37 4.46 18.61
N LYS A 193 -7.44 5.26 18.68
CA LYS A 193 -8.79 4.77 19.03
C LYS A 193 -9.30 3.82 17.95
N PHE A 194 -9.18 4.19 16.68
CA PHE A 194 -9.58 3.35 15.54
C PHE A 194 -8.94 1.96 15.62
N ARG A 195 -7.62 1.86 15.81
CA ARG A 195 -6.91 0.57 15.94
C ARG A 195 -7.27 -0.20 17.21
N SER A 196 -7.74 0.48 18.25
CA SER A 196 -8.22 -0.18 19.45
C SER A 196 -9.56 -0.89 19.19
N GLU A 197 -10.44 -0.27 18.39
CA GLU A 197 -11.77 -0.74 18.01
C GLU A 197 -11.73 -1.77 16.87
N HIS A 198 -10.78 -1.65 15.94
CA HIS A 198 -10.63 -2.51 14.76
C HIS A 198 -9.27 -3.22 14.76
N LYS A 199 -9.26 -4.54 14.97
CA LYS A 199 -7.99 -5.33 15.02
C LYS A 199 -7.43 -5.69 13.65
N THR A 200 -8.27 -5.71 12.62
CA THR A 200 -7.87 -5.89 11.22
C THR A 200 -8.17 -4.61 10.45
N PHE A 201 -7.12 -4.00 9.93
CA PHE A 201 -7.22 -2.70 9.27
C PHE A 201 -6.07 -2.49 8.28
N GLU A 202 -6.27 -1.56 7.36
CA GLU A 202 -5.25 -1.02 6.48
C GLU A 202 -5.05 0.45 6.78
N VAL A 203 -3.80 0.93 6.70
CA VAL A 203 -3.49 2.36 6.75
C VAL A 203 -2.71 2.72 5.51
N SER A 204 -3.20 3.70 4.77
CA SER A 204 -2.48 4.25 3.61
C SER A 204 -2.13 5.71 3.85
N THR A 205 -0.93 6.09 3.45
CA THR A 205 -0.50 7.49 3.42
C THR A 205 -0.26 7.90 1.98
N ILE A 206 -0.76 9.07 1.57
CA ILE A 206 -0.57 9.64 0.24
C ILE A 206 -0.08 11.07 0.42
N LEU A 207 1.14 11.38 -0.03
CA LEU A 207 1.61 12.75 -0.19
C LEU A 207 1.18 13.25 -1.56
N ALA A 208 0.40 14.33 -1.60
CA ALA A 208 -0.02 14.93 -2.86
C ALA A 208 -0.19 16.45 -2.74
N TYR A 209 -0.02 17.14 -3.87
CA TYR A 209 -0.29 18.57 -4.01
C TYR A 209 -1.56 18.72 -4.88
N PRO A 210 -2.73 19.03 -4.31
CA PRO A 210 -3.97 19.05 -5.07
C PRO A 210 -4.00 20.24 -6.05
N ALA A 211 -4.54 20.03 -7.26
CA ALA A 211 -4.63 21.07 -8.29
C ALA A 211 -5.70 22.13 -7.98
N ALA A 212 -6.74 21.75 -7.25
CA ALA A 212 -7.84 22.61 -6.83
C ALA A 212 -7.94 22.69 -5.29
N GLY A 213 -8.63 23.72 -4.79
CA GLY A 213 -8.80 23.96 -3.36
C GLY A 213 -7.60 24.64 -2.73
N ASN A 214 -7.26 24.27 -1.49
CA ASN A 214 -6.27 24.98 -0.67
C ASN A 214 -4.80 24.79 -1.09
N GLN A 215 -4.53 24.15 -2.25
CA GLN A 215 -3.19 23.98 -2.86
C GLN A 215 -2.08 23.89 -1.82
N GLN A 216 -2.14 22.85 -0.99
CA GLN A 216 -1.23 22.64 0.13
C GLN A 216 -0.69 21.22 0.06
N LEU A 217 0.65 21.08 0.07
CA LEU A 217 1.27 19.76 0.07
C LEU A 217 0.97 19.07 1.39
N SER A 218 0.25 17.96 1.34
CA SER A 218 -0.24 17.27 2.52
C SER A 218 -0.13 15.76 2.39
N TRP A 219 0.10 15.12 3.54
CA TRP A 219 -0.10 13.69 3.72
C TRP A 219 -1.56 13.43 4.05
N SER A 220 -2.25 12.69 3.19
CA SER A 220 -3.56 12.11 3.45
C SER A 220 -3.36 10.73 4.06
N VAL A 221 -3.69 10.57 5.33
CA VAL A 221 -3.66 9.31 6.08
C VAL A 221 -5.07 8.75 6.15
N THR A 222 -5.27 7.53 5.65
CA THR A 222 -6.57 6.84 5.70
C THR A 222 -6.43 5.54 6.45
N TYR A 223 -7.17 5.39 7.55
CA TYR A 223 -7.41 4.13 8.22
C TYR A 223 -8.70 3.52 7.66
N LYS A 224 -8.65 2.23 7.34
CA LYS A 224 -9.78 1.47 6.83
C LYS A 224 -9.89 0.15 7.56
N ALA A 225 -11.05 -0.14 8.14
CA ALA A 225 -11.30 -1.40 8.81
C ALA A 225 -11.52 -2.50 7.75
N THR A 226 -10.91 -3.66 7.96
CA THR A 226 -11.06 -4.84 7.10
C THR A 226 -11.78 -5.99 7.82
N ASP A 227 -12.41 -5.69 8.95
CA ASP A 227 -13.22 -6.60 9.77
C ASP A 227 -14.69 -6.71 9.32
N GLY A 228 -15.06 -6.07 8.20
CA GLY A 228 -16.43 -6.05 7.67
C GLY A 228 -17.29 -4.87 8.14
N THR A 229 -16.79 -4.04 9.07
CA THR A 229 -17.51 -2.83 9.52
C THR A 229 -17.48 -1.69 8.50
N ALA A 230 -16.53 -1.72 7.57
CA ALA A 230 -16.25 -0.66 6.61
C ALA A 230 -15.95 0.71 7.25
N ALA A 231 -15.57 0.75 8.54
CA ALA A 231 -15.20 1.98 9.21
C ALA A 231 -13.99 2.65 8.56
N LEU A 232 -14.02 3.98 8.50
CA LEU A 232 -13.00 4.82 7.88
C LEU A 232 -12.66 5.99 8.79
N LEU A 233 -11.37 6.30 8.89
CA LEU A 233 -10.87 7.56 9.45
C LEU A 233 -9.89 8.16 8.45
N LYS A 234 -10.12 9.41 8.07
CA LYS A 234 -9.22 10.15 7.19
C LYS A 234 -8.67 11.36 7.94
N VAL A 235 -7.36 11.56 7.85
CA VAL A 235 -6.65 12.69 8.44
C VAL A 235 -5.77 13.30 7.36
N GLN A 236 -5.82 14.61 7.21
CA GLN A 236 -4.89 15.35 6.36
C GLN A 236 -3.86 16.05 7.25
N VAL A 237 -2.58 15.94 6.91
CA VAL A 237 -1.46 16.54 7.65
C VAL A 237 -0.59 17.34 6.71
N ASN A 238 -0.40 18.63 6.99
CA ASN A 238 0.45 19.51 6.20
C ASN A 238 1.91 19.02 6.21
N ALA A 239 2.50 18.82 5.03
CA ALA A 239 3.83 18.24 4.88
C ALA A 239 4.99 19.20 5.23
N THR A 240 4.69 20.47 5.49
CA THR A 240 5.61 21.51 5.98
C THR A 240 5.49 21.71 7.49
N SER A 241 4.29 22.01 8.00
CA SER A 241 4.07 22.37 9.42
C SER A 241 3.84 21.16 10.32
N GLY A 242 3.28 20.07 9.79
CA GLY A 242 2.82 18.92 10.59
C GLY A 242 1.46 19.16 11.27
N GLU A 243 0.81 20.29 11.03
CA GLU A 243 -0.58 20.49 11.48
C GLU A 243 -1.50 19.51 10.78
N GLY A 244 -2.49 18.97 11.52
CA GLY A 244 -3.38 17.94 11.01
C GLY A 244 -4.83 18.18 11.38
N VAL A 245 -5.72 17.67 10.54
CA VAL A 245 -7.18 17.82 10.63
C VAL A 245 -7.85 16.52 10.18
N VAL A 246 -8.91 16.13 10.89
CA VAL A 246 -9.80 15.04 10.45
C VAL A 246 -10.64 15.52 9.27
N VAL A 247 -10.67 14.75 8.20
CA VAL A 247 -11.45 15.05 6.99
C VAL A 247 -12.59 14.04 6.83
N GLN A 248 -13.73 14.50 6.32
CA GLN A 248 -14.91 13.66 6.06
C GLN A 248 -14.82 13.04 4.66
#